data_AF-A0A7Y2MRJ0-F1
#
_entry.id   AF-A0A7Y2MRJ0-F1
#
_cell.length_a   1.000
_cell.length_b   1.000
_cell.length_c   1.000
_cell.angle_alpha   90.00
_cell.angle_beta   90.00
_cell.angle_gamma   90.00
#
_symmetry.space_group_name_H-M   'P 1'
#
loop_
_entity.id
_entity.type
_entity.pdbx_description
1 polymer ?
#
loop_
_entity_poly.entity_id
_entity_poly.type
_entity_poly.pdbx_seq_one_letter_code
_entity_poly.pdbx_strand_id
1 'polypeptide(L)'
;GITAFQSLNAQEHSIAREWNEMLLFSIRNDLARPTVHARNLYHSSVAMYDAWAAFSEEDETVFLGDTIAGFPFPYEGVEIPDNVDSARHVAISYACFRLMYHRFEFSLGARPILDSLDIYFAELGYDQNMTSTDYQNDGPAALGNYIADRIIEFGFQDGSNEAFDYDNEFYSPVNEPLAPVLPGNEDISDPNRWQPLSLDVFIDQAGNVIPFNTPPFLSPEWGQVVPFALDEEDLNIYQRDVDDYWVYHDPGPPPMIGDTFDIESNRYYKWGFELVSVWSSHLDTTSEILWDISPASQGNISDYPSEFRDFTDFYDFFNGNDIGVGYDMNPITGEPYTPQMVPRSDYARVVAEFWADGPDSETPTGHWFTI
;
A
#
# COMPACT_ATOMS: atom_id res chain seq x y z
N GLY A 1 4.88 15.59 49.19
CA GLY A 1 3.72 15.76 48.29
C GLY A 1 4.20 15.41 46.92
N ILE A 2 3.89 14.20 46.46
CA ILE A 2 4.24 13.70 45.14
C ILE A 2 3.03 14.01 44.27
N THR A 3 3.21 14.91 43.33
CA THR A 3 2.17 15.32 42.39
C THR A 3 1.97 14.19 41.39
N ALA A 4 0.77 13.61 41.40
CA ALA A 4 0.33 12.63 40.43
C ALA A 4 0.33 13.28 39.04
N PHE A 5 1.02 12.66 38.09
CA PHE A 5 0.69 12.83 36.68
C PHE A 5 -0.67 12.15 36.47
N GLN A 6 -1.72 12.95 36.34
CA GLN A 6 -2.96 12.49 35.73
C GLN A 6 -2.68 12.35 34.23
N SER A 7 -2.60 11.11 33.75
CA SER A 7 -2.69 10.82 32.32
C SER A 7 -4.09 11.24 31.85
N LEU A 8 -4.13 12.23 30.97
CA LEU A 8 -5.33 12.59 30.24
C LEU A 8 -5.54 11.53 29.14
N ASN A 9 -6.68 10.83 29.20
CA ASN A 9 -7.31 10.01 28.17
C ASN A 9 -6.45 8.91 27.51
N ALA A 10 -6.32 7.76 28.17
CA ALA A 10 -6.15 6.51 27.45
C ALA A 10 -7.52 6.11 26.90
N GLN A 11 -7.75 6.30 25.60
CA GLN A 11 -8.75 5.51 24.92
C GLN A 11 -8.15 4.09 24.88
N GLU A 12 -8.71 3.13 25.61
CA GLU A 12 -8.29 1.73 25.47
C GLU A 12 -8.58 1.33 24.02
N HIS A 13 -7.53 1.19 23.22
CA HIS A 13 -7.64 0.75 21.85
C HIS A 13 -8.06 -0.72 21.83
N SER A 14 -8.74 -1.16 20.76
CA SER A 14 -9.02 -2.59 20.61
C SER A 14 -7.71 -3.34 20.33
N ILE A 15 -7.66 -4.62 20.69
CA ILE A 15 -6.52 -5.49 20.37
C ILE A 15 -6.19 -5.49 18.88
N ALA A 16 -7.22 -5.40 18.01
CA ALA A 16 -7.02 -5.29 16.57
C ALA A 16 -6.32 -3.98 16.18
N ARG A 17 -6.64 -2.85 16.82
CA ARG A 17 -5.92 -1.60 16.60
C ARG A 17 -4.48 -1.69 17.08
N GLU A 18 -4.23 -2.30 18.24
CA GLU A 18 -2.87 -2.44 18.76
C GLU A 18 -1.98 -3.33 17.87
N TRP A 19 -2.49 -4.45 17.37
CA TRP A 19 -1.76 -5.27 16.37
C TRP A 19 -1.58 -4.56 15.04
N ASN A 20 -2.53 -3.71 14.63
CA ASN A 20 -2.36 -2.87 13.45
C ASN A 20 -1.18 -1.89 13.64
N GLU A 21 -1.07 -1.23 14.78
CA GLU A 21 0.09 -0.36 15.09
C GLU A 21 1.41 -1.14 15.09
N MET A 22 1.42 -2.38 15.59
CA MET A 22 2.60 -3.25 15.50
C MET A 22 2.97 -3.59 14.06
N LEU A 23 1.98 -3.80 13.19
CA LEU A 23 2.20 -4.04 11.76
C LEU A 23 2.73 -2.81 11.05
N LEU A 24 2.16 -1.64 11.32
CA LEU A 24 2.65 -0.37 10.78
C LEU A 24 4.07 -0.09 11.24
N PHE A 25 4.39 -0.31 12.52
CA PHE A 25 5.76 -0.25 13.02
C PHE A 25 6.69 -1.20 12.26
N SER A 26 6.24 -2.44 11.98
CA SER A 26 7.03 -3.42 11.24
C SER A 26 7.31 -2.96 9.81
N ILE A 27 6.31 -2.39 9.14
CA ILE A 27 6.43 -1.83 7.78
C ILE A 27 7.44 -0.67 7.73
N ARG A 28 7.40 0.26 8.69
CA ARG A 28 8.37 1.38 8.77
C ARG A 28 9.82 0.94 8.93
N ASN A 29 10.03 -0.24 9.50
CA ASN A 29 11.36 -0.76 9.82
C ASN A 29 11.84 -1.80 8.78
N ASP A 30 11.19 -1.89 7.63
CA ASP A 30 11.53 -2.82 6.55
C ASP A 30 11.75 -2.06 5.22
N LEU A 31 12.07 -2.79 4.15
CA LEU A 31 12.17 -2.27 2.79
C LEU A 31 10.85 -1.65 2.33
N ALA A 32 10.93 -0.57 1.56
CA ALA A 32 9.76 0.02 0.90
C ALA A 32 9.22 -0.92 -0.18
N ARG A 33 8.22 -1.75 0.16
CA ARG A 33 7.61 -2.76 -0.71
C ARG A 33 6.08 -2.61 -0.74
N PRO A 34 5.52 -1.55 -1.36
CA PRO A 34 4.08 -1.24 -1.30
C PRO A 34 3.15 -2.42 -1.61
N THR A 35 3.46 -3.24 -2.63
CA THR A 35 2.62 -4.37 -3.00
C THR A 35 2.65 -5.49 -1.95
N VAL A 36 3.83 -5.81 -1.41
CA VAL A 36 4.03 -6.78 -0.33
C VAL A 36 3.36 -6.29 0.96
N HIS A 37 3.53 -5.01 1.30
CA HIS A 37 2.97 -4.44 2.53
C HIS A 37 1.46 -4.28 2.48
N ALA A 38 0.88 -3.92 1.33
CA ALA A 38 -0.58 -3.97 1.11
C ALA A 38 -1.14 -5.37 1.38
N ARG A 39 -0.44 -6.40 0.89
CA ARG A 39 -0.80 -7.80 1.11
C ARG A 39 -0.65 -8.21 2.57
N ASN A 40 0.40 -7.79 3.26
CA ASN A 40 0.56 -8.02 4.71
C ASN A 40 -0.58 -7.38 5.53
N LEU A 41 -1.00 -6.16 5.16
CA LEU A 41 -2.13 -5.45 5.76
C LEU A 41 -3.45 -6.19 5.51
N TYR A 42 -3.68 -6.66 4.29
CA TYR A 42 -4.85 -7.47 3.94
C TYR A 42 -4.88 -8.79 4.73
N HIS A 43 -3.82 -9.60 4.65
CA HIS A 43 -3.74 -10.90 5.33
C HIS A 43 -3.88 -10.78 6.85
N SER A 44 -3.29 -9.74 7.46
CA SER A 44 -3.45 -9.48 8.89
C SER A 44 -4.88 -9.05 9.23
N SER A 45 -5.53 -8.25 8.38
CA SER A 45 -6.94 -7.86 8.58
C SER A 45 -7.88 -9.07 8.51
N VAL A 46 -7.65 -9.97 7.54
CA VAL A 46 -8.38 -11.24 7.45
C VAL A 46 -8.11 -12.11 8.67
N ALA A 47 -6.85 -12.26 9.09
CA ALA A 47 -6.51 -13.05 10.27
C ALA A 47 -7.23 -12.56 11.53
N MET A 48 -7.28 -11.23 11.73
CA MET A 48 -8.01 -10.61 12.84
C MET A 48 -9.52 -10.81 12.73
N TYR A 49 -10.08 -10.61 11.54
CA TYR A 49 -11.51 -10.74 11.31
C TYR A 49 -11.98 -12.19 11.48
N ASP A 50 -11.28 -13.17 10.91
CA ASP A 50 -11.62 -14.58 11.04
C ASP A 50 -11.49 -15.07 12.49
N ALA A 51 -10.43 -14.66 13.20
CA ALA A 51 -10.28 -14.94 14.62
C ALA A 51 -11.42 -14.32 15.46
N TRP A 52 -11.96 -13.18 15.03
CA TRP A 52 -13.08 -12.52 15.69
C TRP A 52 -14.42 -13.20 15.37
N ALA A 53 -14.68 -13.48 14.09
CA ALA A 53 -15.93 -14.05 13.58
C ALA A 53 -16.09 -15.52 13.98
N ALA A 54 -14.99 -16.26 14.16
CA ALA A 54 -15.00 -17.65 14.63
C ALA A 54 -15.79 -17.86 15.94
N PHE A 55 -15.83 -16.86 16.82
CA PHE A 55 -16.59 -16.89 18.08
C PHE A 55 -17.97 -16.21 17.99
N SER A 56 -18.49 -15.98 16.78
CA SER A 56 -19.83 -15.45 16.53
C SER A 56 -20.75 -16.56 16.02
N GLU A 57 -22.03 -16.48 16.39
CA GLU A 57 -23.08 -17.33 15.82
C GLU A 57 -23.71 -16.73 14.55
N GLU A 58 -23.47 -15.44 14.28
CA GLU A 58 -24.12 -14.69 13.20
C GLU A 58 -23.17 -14.23 12.09
N ASP A 59 -21.88 -14.09 12.39
CA ASP A 59 -20.89 -13.55 11.45
C ASP A 59 -20.25 -14.65 10.60
N GLU A 60 -20.05 -14.37 9.33
CA GLU A 60 -19.33 -15.25 8.39
C GLU A 60 -17.84 -14.92 8.40
N THR A 61 -17.00 -15.93 8.24
CA THR A 61 -15.55 -15.82 8.08
C THR A 61 -15.18 -15.55 6.62
N VAL A 62 -14.00 -14.97 6.39
CA VAL A 62 -13.48 -14.68 5.05
C VAL A 62 -12.70 -15.88 4.50
N PHE A 63 -11.77 -16.44 5.26
CA PHE A 63 -10.97 -17.60 4.83
C PHE A 63 -11.43 -18.88 5.49
N LEU A 64 -11.55 -18.91 6.82
CA LEU A 64 -11.94 -20.11 7.57
C LEU A 64 -13.24 -20.70 7.01
N GLY A 65 -13.23 -22.00 6.75
CA GLY A 65 -14.37 -22.74 6.21
C GLY A 65 -14.53 -22.64 4.69
N ASP A 66 -13.74 -21.83 4.01
CA ASP A 66 -13.84 -21.59 2.56
C ASP A 66 -12.61 -22.13 1.78
N THR A 67 -12.64 -21.93 0.46
CA THR A 67 -11.56 -22.25 -0.47
C THR A 67 -11.22 -21.03 -1.32
N ILE A 68 -10.04 -20.45 -1.10
CA ILE A 68 -9.60 -19.23 -1.77
C ILE A 68 -8.61 -19.58 -2.87
N ALA A 69 -8.94 -19.25 -4.12
CA ALA A 69 -8.13 -19.60 -5.29
C ALA A 69 -7.69 -21.08 -5.33
N GLY A 70 -8.58 -21.99 -4.91
CA GLY A 70 -8.30 -23.43 -4.86
C GLY A 70 -7.54 -23.91 -3.62
N PHE A 71 -7.14 -23.02 -2.71
CA PHE A 71 -6.56 -23.37 -1.41
C PHE A 71 -7.64 -23.49 -0.33
N PRO A 72 -7.83 -24.68 0.27
CA PRO A 72 -8.84 -24.84 1.32
C PRO A 72 -8.34 -24.31 2.67
N PHE A 73 -9.26 -23.70 3.43
CA PHE A 73 -9.08 -23.34 4.84
C PHE A 73 -10.07 -24.15 5.70
N PRO A 74 -9.83 -25.46 5.95
CA PRO A 74 -10.79 -26.28 6.69
C PRO A 74 -11.11 -25.69 8.07
N TYR A 75 -12.37 -25.63 8.43
CA TYR A 75 -12.80 -25.11 9.72
C TYR A 75 -14.03 -25.86 10.20
N GLU A 76 -13.96 -26.41 11.41
CA GLU A 76 -15.04 -27.21 12.01
C GLU A 76 -15.88 -26.43 13.04
N GLY A 77 -15.61 -25.13 13.21
CA GLY A 77 -16.17 -24.31 14.29
C GLY A 77 -15.31 -24.34 15.56
N VAL A 78 -15.65 -23.51 16.56
CA VAL A 78 -15.06 -23.56 17.90
C VAL A 78 -16.15 -23.61 18.96
N GLU A 79 -15.82 -24.12 20.14
CA GLU A 79 -16.70 -23.97 21.30
C GLU A 79 -16.74 -22.49 21.73
N ILE A 80 -17.95 -21.94 21.85
CA ILE A 80 -18.16 -20.55 22.28
C ILE A 80 -17.94 -20.46 23.80
N PRO A 81 -16.91 -19.76 24.28
CA PRO A 81 -16.63 -19.66 25.70
C PRO A 81 -17.52 -18.61 26.38
N ASP A 82 -17.64 -18.68 27.71
CA ASP A 82 -18.38 -17.68 28.51
C ASP A 82 -17.86 -16.24 28.31
N ASN A 83 -16.57 -16.08 28.02
CA ASN A 83 -15.93 -14.79 27.75
C ASN A 83 -15.38 -14.73 26.32
N VAL A 84 -16.27 -14.44 25.38
CA VAL A 84 -15.97 -14.31 23.95
C VAL A 84 -14.91 -13.24 23.67
N ASP A 85 -14.98 -12.09 24.33
CA ASP A 85 -14.01 -11.00 24.10
C ASP A 85 -12.59 -11.42 24.49
N SER A 86 -12.43 -12.15 25.59
CA SER A 86 -11.14 -12.71 25.99
C SER A 86 -10.62 -13.74 24.98
N ALA A 87 -11.50 -14.60 24.45
CA ALA A 87 -11.12 -15.59 23.45
C ALA A 87 -10.68 -14.94 22.13
N ARG A 88 -11.44 -13.95 21.65
CA ARG A 88 -11.09 -13.13 20.48
C ARG A 88 -9.75 -12.42 20.67
N HIS A 89 -9.54 -11.82 21.85
CA HIS A 89 -8.29 -11.14 22.19
C HIS A 89 -7.08 -12.07 22.09
N VAL A 90 -7.20 -13.30 22.60
CA VAL A 90 -6.15 -14.32 22.51
C VAL A 90 -5.95 -14.77 21.06
N ALA A 91 -7.01 -15.16 20.36
CA ALA A 91 -6.92 -15.70 19.00
C ALA A 91 -6.33 -14.68 18.01
N ILE A 92 -6.79 -13.44 18.05
CA ILE A 92 -6.25 -12.33 17.25
C ILE A 92 -4.76 -12.17 17.53
N SER A 93 -4.36 -12.17 18.80
CA SER A 93 -2.97 -11.93 19.17
C SER A 93 -2.03 -13.03 18.70
N TYR A 94 -2.41 -14.30 18.85
CA TYR A 94 -1.61 -15.41 18.34
C TYR A 94 -1.56 -15.40 16.81
N ALA A 95 -2.66 -15.08 16.12
CA ALA A 95 -2.68 -15.01 14.66
C ALA A 95 -1.73 -13.91 14.14
N CYS A 96 -1.86 -12.68 14.64
CA CYS A 96 -1.01 -11.56 14.24
C CYS A 96 0.45 -11.81 14.60
N PHE A 97 0.76 -12.26 15.83
CA PHE A 97 2.12 -12.55 16.25
C PHE A 97 2.81 -13.54 15.32
N ARG A 98 2.17 -14.68 15.01
CA ARG A 98 2.75 -15.71 14.13
C ARG A 98 2.92 -15.24 12.71
N LEU A 99 1.89 -14.61 12.15
CA LEU A 99 1.93 -14.11 10.79
C LEU A 99 3.04 -13.07 10.64
N MET A 100 3.08 -12.05 11.51
CA MET A 100 4.07 -10.99 11.44
C MET A 100 5.49 -11.50 11.70
N TYR A 101 5.68 -12.43 12.64
CA TYR A 101 6.99 -13.03 12.86
C TYR A 101 7.52 -13.65 11.57
N HIS A 102 6.69 -14.42 10.85
CA HIS A 102 7.06 -15.00 9.56
C HIS A 102 7.34 -13.93 8.49
N ARG A 103 6.48 -12.91 8.37
CA ARG A 103 6.61 -11.88 7.34
C ARG A 103 7.87 -11.03 7.48
N PHE A 104 8.34 -10.82 8.70
CA PHE A 104 9.43 -9.90 8.99
C PHE A 104 10.72 -10.59 9.48
N GLU A 105 10.77 -11.91 9.59
CA GLU A 105 11.96 -12.63 10.08
C GLU A 105 13.22 -12.39 9.22
N PHE A 106 13.02 -12.10 7.93
CA PHE A 106 14.09 -11.80 6.97
C PHE A 106 14.14 -10.33 6.52
N SER A 107 13.34 -9.46 7.15
CA SER A 107 13.39 -8.01 6.91
C SER A 107 14.75 -7.40 7.26
N LEU A 108 15.09 -6.25 6.65
CA LEU A 108 16.31 -5.52 7.02
C LEU A 108 16.30 -5.10 8.50
N GLY A 109 15.15 -4.68 9.03
CA GLY A 109 14.95 -4.35 10.44
C GLY A 109 14.40 -5.50 11.28
N ALA A 110 14.67 -6.76 10.93
CA ALA A 110 14.09 -7.92 11.63
C ALA A 110 14.30 -7.85 13.14
N ARG A 111 15.48 -7.45 13.60
CA ARG A 111 15.77 -7.37 15.04
C ARG A 111 14.83 -6.42 15.81
N PRO A 112 14.80 -5.11 15.53
CA PRO A 112 13.89 -4.22 16.26
C PRO A 112 12.41 -4.60 16.08
N ILE A 113 12.03 -5.19 14.93
CA ILE A 113 10.67 -5.67 14.68
C ILE A 113 10.33 -6.84 15.60
N LEU A 114 11.07 -7.94 15.51
CA LEU A 114 10.82 -9.16 16.28
C LEU A 114 10.97 -8.91 17.79
N ASP A 115 11.95 -8.12 18.22
CA ASP A 115 12.10 -7.73 19.64
C ASP A 115 10.83 -7.00 20.14
N SER A 116 10.23 -6.13 19.32
CA SER A 116 9.00 -5.40 19.68
C SER A 116 7.78 -6.31 19.72
N LEU A 117 7.69 -7.28 18.78
CA LEU A 117 6.62 -8.29 18.80
C LEU A 117 6.71 -9.17 20.05
N ASP A 118 7.90 -9.65 20.41
CA ASP A 118 8.13 -10.49 21.57
C ASP A 118 7.78 -9.76 22.87
N ILE A 119 8.19 -8.48 23.00
CA ILE A 119 7.87 -7.63 24.16
C ILE A 119 6.36 -7.45 24.28
N TYR A 120 5.69 -7.02 23.20
CA TYR A 120 4.26 -6.75 23.24
C TYR A 120 3.46 -8.03 23.54
N PHE A 121 3.82 -9.17 22.92
CA PHE A 121 3.19 -10.46 23.17
C PHE A 121 3.34 -10.91 24.64
N ALA A 122 4.52 -10.67 25.24
CA ALA A 122 4.77 -10.96 26.64
C ALA A 122 4.04 -10.00 27.60
N GLU A 123 3.88 -8.73 27.23
CA GLU A 123 3.10 -7.74 27.99
C GLU A 123 1.61 -8.11 28.08
N LEU A 124 1.07 -8.72 27.02
CA LEU A 124 -0.27 -9.32 27.03
C LEU A 124 -0.38 -10.59 27.89
N GLY A 125 0.75 -11.12 28.37
CA GLY A 125 0.83 -12.31 29.21
C GLY A 125 0.74 -13.63 28.45
N TYR A 126 1.03 -13.63 27.15
CA TYR A 126 0.95 -14.82 26.29
C TYR A 126 2.27 -15.58 26.18
N ASP A 127 2.18 -16.89 25.94
CA ASP A 127 3.34 -17.78 25.84
C ASP A 127 3.65 -18.08 24.37
N GLN A 128 4.74 -17.50 23.87
CA GLN A 128 5.23 -17.74 22.52
C GLN A 128 5.57 -19.22 22.22
N ASN A 129 5.73 -20.08 23.24
CA ASN A 129 5.95 -21.51 23.05
C ASN A 129 4.65 -22.28 22.79
N MET A 130 3.48 -21.67 23.02
CA MET A 130 2.19 -22.23 22.65
C MET A 130 2.01 -22.17 21.13
N THR A 131 2.29 -23.29 20.47
CA THR A 131 2.37 -23.42 19.00
C THR A 131 1.36 -24.42 18.43
N SER A 132 0.52 -25.02 19.27
CA SER A 132 -0.52 -25.94 18.80
C SER A 132 -1.44 -25.23 17.81
N THR A 133 -1.88 -25.97 16.80
CA THR A 133 -2.93 -25.57 15.84
C THR A 133 -4.20 -26.39 16.02
N ASP A 134 -4.26 -27.26 17.05
CA ASP A 134 -5.44 -28.06 17.40
C ASP A 134 -6.46 -27.22 18.18
N TYR A 135 -7.12 -26.31 17.47
CA TYR A 135 -8.06 -25.35 18.04
C TYR A 135 -9.32 -25.99 18.64
N GLN A 136 -9.61 -27.26 18.30
CA GLN A 136 -10.71 -28.01 18.93
C GLN A 136 -10.41 -28.34 20.39
N ASN A 137 -9.14 -28.58 20.72
CA ASN A 137 -8.74 -29.08 22.05
C ASN A 137 -7.93 -28.06 22.85
N ASP A 138 -7.20 -27.17 22.17
CA ASP A 138 -6.22 -26.28 22.80
C ASP A 138 -6.65 -24.80 22.81
N GLY A 139 -7.90 -24.52 22.43
CA GLY A 139 -8.58 -23.25 22.64
C GLY A 139 -8.13 -22.09 21.74
N PRO A 140 -8.42 -20.83 22.13
CA PRO A 140 -8.28 -19.67 21.25
C PRO A 140 -6.85 -19.39 20.78
N ALA A 141 -5.83 -19.70 21.58
CA ALA A 141 -4.43 -19.55 21.18
C ALA A 141 -4.10 -20.47 20.00
N ALA A 142 -4.61 -21.71 20.04
CA ALA A 142 -4.42 -22.65 18.96
C ALA A 142 -5.21 -22.28 17.70
N LEU A 143 -6.39 -21.65 17.85
CA LEU A 143 -7.10 -21.07 16.72
C LEU A 143 -6.28 -19.97 16.04
N GLY A 144 -5.69 -19.04 16.81
CA GLY A 144 -4.84 -18.00 16.27
C GLY A 144 -3.63 -18.54 15.51
N ASN A 145 -2.92 -19.52 16.10
CA ASN A 145 -1.83 -20.22 15.41
C ASN A 145 -2.30 -20.90 14.11
N TYR A 146 -3.45 -21.56 14.13
CA TYR A 146 -4.01 -22.25 12.95
C TYR A 146 -4.32 -21.28 11.81
N ILE A 147 -4.95 -20.13 12.13
CA ILE A 147 -5.26 -19.08 11.15
C ILE A 147 -3.97 -18.58 10.49
N ALA A 148 -2.96 -18.23 11.30
CA ALA A 148 -1.68 -17.77 10.78
C ALA A 148 -0.99 -18.84 9.91
N ASP A 149 -0.95 -20.09 10.36
CA ASP A 149 -0.36 -21.22 9.64
C ASP A 149 -1.00 -21.40 8.25
N ARG A 150 -2.34 -21.36 8.15
CA ARG A 150 -3.03 -21.46 6.85
C ARG A 150 -2.79 -20.25 5.96
N ILE A 151 -2.79 -19.03 6.50
CA ILE A 151 -2.51 -17.82 5.73
C ILE A 151 -1.08 -17.81 5.19
N ILE A 152 -0.11 -18.29 5.98
CA ILE A 152 1.29 -18.45 5.56
C ILE A 152 1.39 -19.46 4.41
N GLU A 153 0.76 -20.62 4.55
CA GLU A 153 0.77 -21.63 3.49
C GLU A 153 0.09 -21.17 2.20
N PHE A 154 -1.06 -20.50 2.32
CA PHE A 154 -1.72 -19.86 1.19
C PHE A 154 -0.77 -18.88 0.49
N GLY A 155 -0.02 -18.10 1.27
CA GLY A 155 0.92 -17.12 0.76
C GLY A 155 2.07 -17.71 -0.08
N PHE A 156 2.43 -18.98 0.11
CA PHE A 156 3.43 -19.64 -0.72
C PHE A 156 2.93 -20.02 -2.12
N GLN A 157 1.63 -19.92 -2.38
CA GLN A 157 1.02 -20.33 -3.64
C GLN A 157 0.02 -19.34 -4.21
N ASP A 158 -0.08 -18.14 -3.63
CA ASP A 158 -1.02 -17.10 -4.08
C ASP A 158 -0.49 -16.26 -5.24
N GLY A 159 0.64 -16.65 -5.85
CA GLY A 159 1.26 -15.92 -6.97
C GLY A 159 2.22 -14.80 -6.54
N SER A 160 2.42 -14.55 -5.25
CA SER A 160 3.32 -13.48 -4.78
C SER A 160 4.81 -13.81 -4.83
N ASN A 161 5.16 -15.07 -5.10
CA ASN A 161 6.53 -15.58 -5.05
C ASN A 161 7.23 -15.38 -3.69
N GLU A 162 6.46 -15.42 -2.60
CA GLU A 162 6.92 -15.17 -1.23
C GLU A 162 8.13 -16.02 -0.81
N ALA A 163 8.16 -17.30 -1.18
CA ALA A 163 9.25 -18.21 -0.82
C ALA A 163 10.61 -17.80 -1.41
N PHE A 164 10.61 -16.93 -2.42
CA PHE A 164 11.78 -16.38 -3.08
C PHE A 164 11.85 -14.85 -2.91
N ASP A 165 11.41 -14.33 -1.76
CA ASP A 165 11.43 -12.91 -1.40
C ASP A 165 10.73 -12.00 -2.42
N TYR A 166 9.65 -12.50 -3.03
CA TYR A 166 8.83 -11.75 -3.98
C TYR A 166 9.61 -11.27 -5.22
N ASP A 167 10.71 -11.96 -5.55
CA ASP A 167 11.55 -11.66 -6.72
C ASP A 167 10.75 -11.79 -8.01
N ASN A 168 11.10 -10.97 -9.01
CA ASN A 168 10.54 -11.07 -10.35
C ASN A 168 10.97 -12.39 -11.00
N GLU A 169 10.05 -13.14 -11.57
CA GLU A 169 10.33 -14.45 -12.15
C GLU A 169 10.79 -14.35 -13.61
N PHE A 170 10.22 -13.42 -14.40
CA PHE A 170 10.47 -13.38 -15.85
C PHE A 170 10.62 -11.97 -16.45
N TYR A 171 10.11 -10.92 -15.83
CA TYR A 171 10.27 -9.56 -16.36
C TYR A 171 11.73 -9.14 -16.42
N SER A 172 12.15 -8.68 -17.60
CA SER A 172 13.43 -8.01 -17.82
C SER A 172 13.23 -6.70 -18.59
N PRO A 173 13.93 -5.61 -18.21
CA PRO A 173 13.88 -4.37 -18.96
C PRO A 173 14.48 -4.55 -20.35
N VAL A 174 13.91 -3.86 -21.35
CA VAL A 174 14.47 -3.83 -22.72
C VAL A 174 15.47 -2.70 -22.91
N ASN A 175 15.38 -1.66 -22.08
CA ASN A 175 16.29 -0.52 -22.12
C ASN A 175 17.44 -0.74 -21.14
N GLU A 176 18.64 -0.36 -21.57
CA GLU A 176 19.79 -0.27 -20.69
C GLU A 176 19.58 0.78 -19.59
N PRO A 177 20.08 0.56 -18.36
CA PRO A 177 19.94 1.51 -17.28
C PRO A 177 20.49 2.90 -17.61
N LEU A 178 19.74 3.95 -17.28
CA LEU A 178 20.17 5.34 -17.42
C LEU A 178 20.88 5.82 -16.16
N ALA A 179 22.05 6.43 -16.30
CA ALA A 179 22.71 7.15 -15.22
C ALA A 179 22.24 8.63 -15.21
N PRO A 180 21.32 9.05 -14.32
CA PRO A 180 20.72 10.38 -14.38
C PRO A 180 21.70 11.51 -14.02
N VAL A 181 22.88 11.18 -13.49
CA VAL A 181 23.98 12.13 -13.28
C VAL A 181 24.59 12.63 -14.59
N LEU A 182 24.37 11.92 -15.70
CA LEU A 182 24.79 12.34 -17.04
C LEU A 182 23.64 13.06 -17.75
N PRO A 183 23.93 14.11 -18.52
CA PRO A 183 22.89 14.84 -19.25
C PRO A 183 22.36 14.04 -20.44
N GLY A 184 21.03 13.99 -20.58
CA GLY A 184 20.36 13.40 -21.73
C GLY A 184 20.19 11.88 -21.65
N ASN A 185 19.64 11.31 -22.73
CA ASN A 185 19.33 9.90 -22.87
C ASN A 185 19.34 9.53 -24.37
N GLU A 186 20.48 9.72 -25.01
CA GLU A 186 20.61 9.58 -26.47
C GLU A 186 20.55 8.13 -26.97
N ASP A 187 20.83 7.16 -26.08
CA ASP A 187 20.97 5.74 -26.39
C ASP A 187 19.75 4.90 -25.97
N ILE A 188 18.62 5.53 -25.59
CA ILE A 188 17.39 4.78 -25.26
C ILE A 188 16.95 3.95 -26.47
N SER A 189 16.73 2.66 -26.25
CA SER A 189 16.39 1.72 -27.32
C SER A 189 14.91 1.75 -27.68
N ASP A 190 14.05 1.83 -26.67
CA ASP A 190 12.60 1.90 -26.83
C ASP A 190 11.98 2.95 -25.87
N PRO A 191 11.59 4.14 -26.37
CA PRO A 191 11.02 5.21 -25.55
C PRO A 191 9.61 4.92 -25.03
N ASN A 192 8.98 3.82 -25.45
CA ASN A 192 7.67 3.37 -24.97
C ASN A 192 7.80 2.27 -23.90
N ARG A 193 9.01 2.00 -23.41
CA ARG A 193 9.28 0.97 -22.41
C ARG A 193 10.03 1.55 -21.23
N TRP A 194 9.79 0.97 -20.06
CA TRP A 194 10.46 1.38 -18.83
C TRP A 194 11.98 1.26 -18.98
N GLN A 195 12.68 2.26 -18.44
CA GLN A 195 14.13 2.29 -18.39
C GLN A 195 14.56 2.35 -16.90
N PRO A 196 15.35 1.37 -16.43
CA PRO A 196 15.90 1.41 -15.08
C PRO A 196 16.79 2.64 -14.89
N LEU A 197 16.85 3.17 -13.68
CA LEU A 197 17.82 4.19 -13.31
C LEU A 197 18.98 3.57 -12.54
N SER A 198 20.20 3.97 -12.87
CA SER A 198 21.41 3.62 -12.12
C SER A 198 21.90 4.83 -11.33
N LEU A 199 21.68 4.81 -10.02
CA LEU A 199 22.06 5.88 -9.10
C LEU A 199 23.44 5.62 -8.49
N ASP A 200 24.11 6.64 -7.96
CA ASP A 200 25.37 6.43 -7.21
C ASP A 200 25.12 5.71 -5.88
N VAL A 201 24.01 6.06 -5.23
CA VAL A 201 23.46 5.44 -4.03
C VAL A 201 21.95 5.38 -4.21
N PHE A 202 21.36 4.20 -4.04
CA PHE A 202 19.90 4.06 -3.97
C PHE A 202 19.47 4.01 -2.50
N ILE A 203 18.53 4.88 -2.14
CA ILE A 203 17.87 4.91 -0.84
C ILE A 203 16.39 4.67 -1.14
N ASP A 204 15.81 3.63 -0.54
CA ASP A 204 14.39 3.37 -0.70
C ASP A 204 13.54 4.42 0.05
N GLN A 205 12.22 4.33 -0.11
CA GLN A 205 11.31 5.29 0.52
C GLN A 205 11.31 5.23 2.06
N ALA A 206 11.73 4.11 2.65
CA ALA A 206 11.87 3.94 4.09
C ALA A 206 13.25 4.41 4.61
N GLY A 207 14.10 4.97 3.75
CA GLY A 207 15.43 5.46 4.13
C GLY A 207 16.52 4.39 4.16
N ASN A 208 16.25 3.17 3.69
CA ASN A 208 17.23 2.09 3.64
C ASN A 208 18.18 2.28 2.45
N VAL A 209 19.48 2.23 2.72
CA VAL A 209 20.49 2.18 1.64
C VAL A 209 20.52 0.78 1.07
N ILE A 210 20.26 0.67 -0.23
CA ILE A 210 20.18 -0.60 -0.94
C ILE A 210 21.54 -0.94 -1.56
N PRO A 211 22.06 -2.18 -1.45
CA PRO A 211 23.42 -2.54 -1.85
C PRO A 211 23.62 -2.67 -3.37
N PHE A 212 22.67 -2.18 -4.18
CA PHE A 212 22.74 -2.11 -5.63
C PHE A 212 22.24 -0.76 -6.13
N ASN A 213 22.85 -0.33 -7.22
CA ASN A 213 22.69 1.02 -7.77
C ASN A 213 21.58 1.10 -8.82
N THR A 214 21.12 -0.05 -9.33
CA THR A 214 20.06 -0.16 -10.33
C THR A 214 18.98 -1.08 -9.79
N PRO A 215 17.95 -0.54 -9.11
CA PRO A 215 16.86 -1.37 -8.62
C PRO A 215 16.10 -2.03 -9.78
N PRO A 216 15.64 -3.29 -9.60
CA PRO A 216 14.78 -3.94 -10.57
C PRO A 216 13.42 -3.25 -10.63
N PHE A 217 12.62 -3.59 -11.65
CA PHE A 217 11.23 -3.17 -11.70
C PHE A 217 10.51 -3.78 -10.49
N LEU A 218 9.80 -2.95 -9.71
CA LEU A 218 9.06 -3.42 -8.55
C LEU A 218 7.81 -4.21 -9.00
N SER A 219 7.78 -5.51 -8.66
CA SER A 219 6.60 -6.38 -8.77
C SER A 219 5.82 -6.30 -10.11
N PRO A 220 6.49 -6.43 -11.27
CA PRO A 220 5.89 -6.34 -12.60
C PRO A 220 4.87 -7.44 -12.89
N GLU A 221 4.86 -8.50 -12.08
CA GLU A 221 4.05 -9.71 -12.23
C GLU A 221 2.95 -9.78 -11.16
N TRP A 222 2.82 -8.74 -10.32
CA TRP A 222 1.93 -8.74 -9.15
C TRP A 222 0.45 -8.92 -9.49
N GLY A 223 0.04 -8.66 -10.74
CA GLY A 223 -1.31 -8.96 -11.20
C GLY A 223 -1.66 -10.45 -11.16
N GLN A 224 -0.69 -11.35 -11.01
CA GLN A 224 -0.92 -12.78 -10.80
C GLN A 224 -1.19 -13.13 -9.34
N VAL A 225 -1.00 -12.19 -8.40
CA VAL A 225 -1.33 -12.40 -6.99
C VAL A 225 -2.84 -12.50 -6.82
N VAL A 226 -3.30 -13.52 -6.09
CA VAL A 226 -4.72 -13.74 -5.82
C VAL A 226 -5.35 -12.47 -5.22
N PRO A 227 -6.33 -11.85 -5.91
CA PRO A 227 -6.94 -10.62 -5.42
C PRO A 227 -7.93 -10.90 -4.28
N PHE A 228 -8.17 -9.87 -3.47
CA PHE A 228 -9.22 -9.94 -2.45
C PHE A 228 -10.63 -9.91 -3.05
N ALA A 229 -10.89 -8.97 -3.96
CA ALA A 229 -12.24 -8.66 -4.44
C ALA A 229 -12.33 -8.37 -5.94
N LEU A 230 -11.24 -8.60 -6.69
CA LEU A 230 -11.22 -8.47 -8.15
C LEU A 230 -11.57 -9.82 -8.76
N ASP A 231 -12.32 -9.80 -9.86
CA ASP A 231 -12.72 -11.02 -10.54
C ASP A 231 -12.25 -11.06 -12.00
N GLU A 232 -12.65 -12.10 -12.73
CA GLU A 232 -12.27 -12.27 -14.15
C GLU A 232 -12.83 -11.17 -15.07
N GLU A 233 -13.92 -10.49 -14.68
CA GLU A 233 -14.50 -9.40 -15.48
C GLU A 233 -13.66 -8.12 -15.40
N ASP A 234 -12.88 -7.96 -14.33
CA ASP A 234 -11.93 -6.86 -14.13
C ASP A 234 -10.59 -7.10 -14.84
N LEU A 235 -10.33 -8.30 -15.34
CA LEU A 235 -9.01 -8.78 -15.75
C LEU A 235 -8.79 -8.73 -17.27
N ASN A 236 -7.73 -8.04 -17.68
CA ASN A 236 -7.11 -8.21 -18.99
C ASN A 236 -5.78 -8.98 -18.86
N ILE A 237 -5.58 -10.00 -19.70
CA ILE A 237 -4.31 -10.75 -19.77
C ILE A 237 -3.58 -10.38 -21.06
N TYR A 238 -2.37 -9.89 -20.92
CA TYR A 238 -1.47 -9.56 -22.01
C TYR A 238 -0.32 -10.56 -22.07
N GLN A 239 -0.14 -11.21 -23.22
CA GLN A 239 1.00 -12.07 -23.44
C GLN A 239 2.16 -11.29 -24.07
N ARG A 240 3.35 -11.42 -23.50
CA ARG A 240 4.60 -10.96 -24.11
C ARG A 240 5.59 -12.11 -24.14
N ASP A 241 6.07 -12.42 -25.33
CA ASP A 241 6.88 -13.61 -25.59
C ASP A 241 6.15 -14.89 -25.17
N VAL A 242 6.52 -15.50 -24.04
CA VAL A 242 5.88 -16.71 -23.49
C VAL A 242 5.18 -16.46 -22.17
N ASP A 243 5.27 -15.25 -21.64
CA ASP A 243 4.82 -14.92 -20.29
C ASP A 243 3.56 -14.03 -20.32
N ASP A 244 2.69 -14.26 -19.34
CA ASP A 244 1.40 -13.59 -19.22
C ASP A 244 1.45 -12.50 -18.14
N TYR A 245 1.03 -11.28 -18.49
CA TYR A 245 0.91 -10.14 -17.60
C TYR A 245 -0.56 -9.84 -17.35
N TRP A 246 -0.96 -9.92 -16.09
CA TRP A 246 -2.33 -9.77 -15.64
C TRP A 246 -2.54 -8.32 -15.20
N VAL A 247 -3.56 -7.65 -15.74
CA VAL A 247 -3.83 -6.25 -15.48
C VAL A 247 -5.31 -6.10 -15.14
N TYR A 248 -5.58 -5.81 -13.87
CA TYR A 248 -6.93 -5.51 -13.39
C TYR A 248 -7.29 -4.04 -13.60
N HIS A 249 -8.55 -3.77 -13.91
CA HIS A 249 -9.06 -2.42 -14.22
C HIS A 249 -8.17 -1.67 -15.21
N ASP A 250 -7.77 -2.37 -16.26
CA ASP A 250 -6.83 -1.87 -17.25
C ASP A 250 -7.38 -0.64 -18.01
N PRO A 251 -6.76 0.55 -17.87
CA PRO A 251 -7.18 1.75 -18.58
C PRO A 251 -6.73 1.76 -20.05
N GLY A 252 -6.01 0.74 -20.51
CA GLY A 252 -5.37 0.68 -21.82
C GLY A 252 -3.98 1.33 -21.82
N PRO A 253 -3.27 1.26 -22.97
CA PRO A 253 -1.91 1.78 -23.07
C PRO A 253 -1.87 3.32 -22.99
N PRO A 254 -0.79 3.90 -22.45
CA PRO A 254 -0.54 5.34 -22.55
C PRO A 254 -0.28 5.76 -24.01
N PRO A 255 -0.30 7.06 -24.33
CA PRO A 255 0.17 7.53 -25.63
C PRO A 255 1.60 7.08 -25.86
N MET A 256 1.89 6.59 -27.06
CA MET A 256 3.22 6.15 -27.50
C MET A 256 3.85 7.13 -28.49
N ILE A 257 5.18 7.09 -28.59
CA ILE A 257 5.98 7.89 -29.53
C ILE A 257 6.65 6.99 -30.58
N GLY A 258 6.90 7.52 -31.78
CA GLY A 258 7.75 6.88 -32.79
C GLY A 258 7.07 6.60 -34.13
N ASP A 259 5.77 6.28 -34.15
CA ASP A 259 5.03 6.18 -35.42
C ASP A 259 4.71 7.58 -35.94
N THR A 260 5.44 8.05 -36.96
CA THR A 260 5.22 9.39 -37.54
C THR A 260 3.83 9.61 -38.14
N PHE A 261 3.06 8.55 -38.39
CA PHE A 261 1.68 8.65 -38.87
C PHE A 261 0.66 8.79 -37.73
N ASP A 262 1.02 8.39 -36.50
CA ASP A 262 0.18 8.58 -35.32
C ASP A 262 0.47 9.94 -34.65
N ILE A 263 0.06 11.01 -35.33
CA ILE A 263 0.33 12.38 -34.90
C ILE A 263 -0.28 12.69 -33.52
N GLU A 264 -1.43 12.09 -33.20
CA GLU A 264 -2.12 12.33 -31.92
C GLU A 264 -1.39 11.66 -30.77
N SER A 265 -1.05 10.37 -30.89
CA SER A 265 -0.29 9.67 -29.85
C SER A 265 1.06 10.35 -29.57
N ASN A 266 1.81 10.71 -30.61
CA ASN A 266 3.08 11.44 -30.44
C ASN A 266 2.88 12.80 -29.75
N ARG A 267 1.77 13.49 -30.02
CA ARG A 267 1.46 14.77 -29.38
C ARG A 267 1.20 14.57 -27.89
N TYR A 268 0.34 13.62 -27.52
CA TYR A 268 -0.03 13.41 -26.12
C TYR A 268 1.11 12.81 -25.30
N TYR A 269 1.95 11.98 -25.91
CA TYR A 269 3.22 11.55 -25.31
C TYR A 269 4.06 12.77 -24.93
N LYS A 270 4.36 13.66 -25.90
CA LYS A 270 5.20 14.85 -25.66
C LYS A 270 4.57 15.79 -24.66
N TRP A 271 3.27 16.02 -24.76
CA TRP A 271 2.52 16.87 -23.84
C TRP A 271 2.60 16.36 -22.40
N GLY A 272 2.45 15.05 -22.16
CA GLY A 272 2.59 14.45 -20.83
C GLY A 272 4.00 14.64 -20.26
N PHE A 273 5.05 14.46 -21.07
CA PHE A 273 6.43 14.74 -20.66
C PHE A 273 6.68 16.23 -20.36
N GLU A 274 6.11 17.13 -21.17
CA GLU A 274 6.19 18.58 -20.94
C GLU A 274 5.47 18.99 -19.65
N LEU A 275 4.32 18.37 -19.35
CA LEU A 275 3.53 18.63 -18.16
C LEU A 275 4.35 18.43 -16.88
N VAL A 276 5.16 17.36 -16.81
CA VAL A 276 6.04 17.09 -15.65
C VAL A 276 6.98 18.27 -15.37
N SER A 277 7.62 18.81 -16.42
CA SER A 277 8.54 19.95 -16.27
C SER A 277 7.81 21.23 -15.87
N VAL A 278 6.64 21.48 -16.47
CA VAL A 278 5.84 22.67 -16.19
C VAL A 278 5.27 22.63 -14.77
N TRP A 279 4.72 21.51 -14.33
CA TRP A 279 4.15 21.37 -12.99
C TRP A 279 5.23 21.33 -11.91
N SER A 280 6.41 20.77 -12.19
CA SER A 280 7.56 20.86 -11.28
C SER A 280 7.99 22.31 -11.02
N SER A 281 7.78 23.22 -11.98
CA SER A 281 8.06 24.66 -11.77
C SER A 281 7.17 25.30 -10.71
N HIS A 282 6.04 24.68 -10.36
CA HIS A 282 5.15 25.17 -9.31
C HIS A 282 5.77 25.04 -7.92
N LEU A 283 6.82 24.22 -7.76
CA LEU A 283 7.58 24.03 -6.53
C LEU A 283 8.60 25.17 -6.27
N ASP A 284 8.76 26.12 -7.20
CA ASP A 284 9.70 27.24 -7.07
C ASP A 284 9.29 28.18 -5.91
N THR A 285 10.10 28.20 -4.86
CA THR A 285 9.88 29.02 -3.66
C THR A 285 10.03 30.51 -3.90
N THR A 286 10.56 30.92 -5.06
CA THR A 286 10.64 32.34 -5.45
C THR A 286 9.38 32.86 -6.13
N SER A 287 8.44 31.97 -6.48
CA SER A 287 7.14 32.34 -7.07
C SER A 287 6.26 33.11 -6.07
N GLU A 288 5.72 34.25 -6.50
CA GLU A 288 4.77 35.06 -5.71
C GLU A 288 3.29 34.66 -5.94
N ILE A 289 3.03 33.61 -6.72
CA ILE A 289 1.67 33.11 -7.00
C ILE A 289 1.05 32.55 -5.71
N LEU A 290 -0.14 33.02 -5.39
CA LEU A 290 -0.96 32.52 -4.28
C LEU A 290 -2.14 31.69 -4.79
N TRP A 291 -2.46 30.63 -4.08
CA TRP A 291 -3.68 29.83 -4.27
C TRP A 291 -4.59 29.96 -3.06
N ASP A 292 -5.90 30.00 -3.31
CA ASP A 292 -6.88 29.71 -2.28
C ASP A 292 -6.98 28.18 -2.12
N ILE A 293 -6.50 27.66 -1.00
CA ILE A 293 -6.53 26.23 -0.69
C ILE A 293 -7.72 25.85 0.19
N SER A 294 -8.68 26.76 0.36
CA SER A 294 -9.90 26.45 1.09
C SER A 294 -10.79 25.49 0.29
N PRO A 295 -11.69 24.74 0.96
CA PRO A 295 -12.65 23.90 0.26
C PRO A 295 -13.58 24.65 -0.71
N ALA A 296 -13.65 25.99 -0.69
CA ALA A 296 -14.41 26.75 -1.69
C ALA A 296 -13.75 26.75 -3.08
N SER A 297 -12.42 26.63 -3.14
CA SER A 297 -11.65 26.75 -4.38
C SER A 297 -11.07 25.42 -4.85
N GLN A 298 -11.00 24.41 -3.97
CA GLN A 298 -10.56 23.07 -4.29
C GLN A 298 -11.59 22.04 -3.83
N GLY A 299 -11.93 21.11 -4.70
CA GLY A 299 -12.92 20.09 -4.38
C GLY A 299 -12.83 18.91 -5.33
N ASN A 300 -13.84 18.05 -5.25
CA ASN A 300 -13.81 16.77 -5.93
C ASN A 300 -14.02 16.92 -7.44
N ILE A 301 -13.43 16.01 -8.18
CA ILE A 301 -13.68 15.79 -9.61
C ILE A 301 -14.92 14.91 -9.74
N SER A 302 -15.88 15.32 -10.57
CA SER A 302 -17.10 14.54 -10.83
C SER A 302 -16.91 13.50 -11.93
N ASP A 303 -16.09 13.82 -12.92
CA ASP A 303 -15.92 13.03 -14.13
C ASP A 303 -14.45 13.07 -14.57
N TYR A 304 -13.90 11.90 -14.88
CA TYR A 304 -12.53 11.77 -15.37
C TYR A 304 -12.51 11.60 -16.90
N PRO A 305 -11.51 12.17 -17.60
CA PRO A 305 -11.31 11.93 -19.02
C PRO A 305 -11.18 10.44 -19.35
N SER A 306 -11.83 10.02 -20.43
CA SER A 306 -11.69 8.65 -20.98
C SER A 306 -10.81 8.61 -22.24
N GLU A 307 -10.46 9.78 -22.79
CA GLU A 307 -9.62 9.92 -23.97
C GLU A 307 -8.47 10.89 -23.70
N PHE A 308 -7.28 10.61 -24.25
CA PHE A 308 -6.08 11.44 -24.04
C PHE A 308 -6.24 12.90 -24.45
N ARG A 309 -7.09 13.18 -25.44
CA ARG A 309 -7.35 14.55 -25.91
C ARG A 309 -8.04 15.43 -24.88
N ASP A 310 -8.82 14.84 -23.98
CA ASP A 310 -9.61 15.60 -23.01
C ASP A 310 -8.78 15.99 -21.78
N PHE A 311 -7.63 15.32 -21.56
CA PHE A 311 -6.71 15.68 -20.47
C PHE A 311 -6.10 17.08 -20.62
N THR A 312 -6.05 17.64 -21.84
CA THR A 312 -5.56 19.01 -22.05
C THR A 312 -6.53 20.07 -21.52
N ASP A 313 -7.80 19.73 -21.39
CA ASP A 313 -8.82 20.60 -20.78
C ASP A 313 -9.06 20.23 -19.30
N PHE A 314 -8.67 19.02 -18.88
CA PHE A 314 -8.75 18.55 -17.51
C PHE A 314 -7.74 19.24 -16.57
N TYR A 315 -6.51 19.45 -17.03
CA TYR A 315 -5.46 20.09 -16.25
C TYR A 315 -5.23 21.52 -16.73
N ASP A 316 -5.18 22.50 -15.82
CA ASP A 316 -4.65 23.82 -16.16
C ASP A 316 -3.12 23.70 -16.29
N PHE A 317 -2.68 23.58 -17.55
CA PHE A 317 -1.31 23.26 -17.90
C PHE A 317 -0.28 24.18 -17.25
N PHE A 318 -0.53 25.50 -17.20
CA PHE A 318 0.46 26.48 -16.71
C PHE A 318 0.21 26.90 -15.27
N ASN A 319 -1.05 27.06 -14.87
CA ASN A 319 -1.36 27.56 -13.54
C ASN A 319 -1.44 26.46 -12.50
N GLY A 320 -1.67 25.20 -12.89
CA GLY A 320 -1.91 24.05 -12.01
C GLY A 320 -3.37 23.95 -11.56
N ASN A 321 -3.70 22.85 -10.86
CA ASN A 321 -5.05 22.34 -10.58
C ASN A 321 -5.70 21.57 -11.74
N ASP A 322 -6.79 20.89 -11.41
CA ASP A 322 -7.68 20.18 -12.33
C ASP A 322 -9.08 20.86 -12.37
N ILE A 323 -10.04 20.22 -13.05
CA ILE A 323 -11.42 20.71 -13.19
C ILE A 323 -12.27 20.59 -11.92
N GLY A 324 -11.71 20.10 -10.81
CA GLY A 324 -12.39 19.96 -9.54
C GLY A 324 -13.05 21.26 -9.10
N VAL A 325 -14.29 21.15 -8.61
CA VAL A 325 -15.08 22.29 -8.16
C VAL A 325 -15.18 22.25 -6.65
N GLY A 326 -14.85 23.36 -6.00
CA GLY A 326 -15.00 23.51 -4.56
C GLY A 326 -16.47 23.60 -4.11
N TYR A 327 -16.64 23.86 -2.82
CA TYR A 327 -17.92 23.87 -2.12
C TYR A 327 -18.29 25.29 -1.70
N ASP A 328 -19.48 25.75 -2.10
CA ASP A 328 -19.95 27.10 -1.72
C ASP A 328 -20.13 27.27 -0.22
N MET A 329 -20.51 26.20 0.51
CA MET A 329 -20.93 26.25 1.91
C MET A 329 -20.32 25.13 2.73
N ASN A 330 -19.93 25.45 3.95
CA ASN A 330 -19.53 24.47 4.93
C ASN A 330 -20.78 23.76 5.50
N PRO A 331 -20.87 22.41 5.40
CA PRO A 331 -22.08 21.68 5.80
C PRO A 331 -22.32 21.66 7.33
N ILE A 332 -21.31 21.95 8.14
CA ILE A 332 -21.41 21.99 9.61
C ILE A 332 -21.84 23.36 10.10
N THR A 333 -21.29 24.43 9.51
CA THR A 333 -21.57 25.81 9.97
C THR A 333 -22.71 26.47 9.20
N GLY A 334 -23.00 26.03 7.98
CA GLY A 334 -23.97 26.66 7.07
C GLY A 334 -23.49 27.97 6.44
N GLU A 335 -22.21 28.33 6.64
CA GLU A 335 -21.60 29.56 6.14
C GLU A 335 -20.61 29.27 5.00
N PRO A 336 -20.33 30.24 4.11
CA PRO A 336 -19.31 30.08 3.08
C PRO A 336 -17.92 29.82 3.67
N TYR A 337 -17.09 29.05 2.97
CA TYR A 337 -15.70 28.88 3.38
C TYR A 337 -14.93 30.20 3.24
N THR A 338 -14.19 30.57 4.29
CA THR A 338 -13.25 31.69 4.23
C THR A 338 -12.06 31.31 3.34
N PRO A 339 -11.66 32.17 2.37
CA PRO A 339 -10.48 31.92 1.55
C PRO A 339 -9.21 31.74 2.39
N GLN A 340 -8.37 30.79 1.98
CA GLN A 340 -7.10 30.46 2.61
C GLN A 340 -5.99 30.65 1.58
N MET A 341 -5.51 31.89 1.46
CA MET A 341 -4.47 32.24 0.48
C MET A 341 -3.10 31.83 1.00
N VAL A 342 -2.42 30.94 0.27
CA VAL A 342 -1.05 30.50 0.56
C VAL A 342 -0.18 30.51 -0.70
N PRO A 343 1.15 30.61 -0.61
CA PRO A 343 2.02 30.43 -1.76
C PRO A 343 1.76 29.08 -2.43
N ARG A 344 1.58 29.09 -3.75
CA ARG A 344 1.38 27.85 -4.53
C ARG A 344 2.52 26.87 -4.31
N SER A 345 3.74 27.36 -4.23
CA SER A 345 4.93 26.54 -4.03
C SER A 345 4.97 25.86 -2.68
N ASP A 346 4.53 26.53 -1.62
CA ASP A 346 4.43 25.90 -0.30
C ASP A 346 3.37 24.79 -0.31
N TYR A 347 2.18 25.08 -0.86
CA TYR A 347 1.11 24.09 -0.95
C TYR A 347 1.50 22.87 -1.81
N ALA A 348 2.01 23.10 -3.02
CA ALA A 348 2.39 22.02 -3.94
C ALA A 348 3.49 21.13 -3.36
N ARG A 349 4.46 21.71 -2.64
CA ARG A 349 5.50 20.94 -1.92
C ARG A 349 4.91 20.11 -0.78
N VAL A 350 4.02 20.70 0.02
CA VAL A 350 3.36 19.97 1.11
C VAL A 350 2.53 18.81 0.56
N VAL A 351 1.74 19.02 -0.50
CA VAL A 351 0.93 17.96 -1.11
C VAL A 351 1.81 16.85 -1.71
N ALA A 352 2.89 17.22 -2.40
CA ALA A 352 3.83 16.26 -2.97
C ALA A 352 4.46 15.37 -1.88
N GLU A 353 4.89 15.95 -0.76
CA GLU A 353 5.48 15.20 0.36
C GLU A 353 4.42 14.41 1.15
N PHE A 354 3.25 14.99 1.41
CA PHE A 354 2.22 14.40 2.25
C PHE A 354 1.75 13.05 1.70
N TRP A 355 1.47 12.97 0.40
CA TRP A 355 1.00 11.73 -0.23
C TRP A 355 2.12 10.79 -0.65
N ALA A 356 3.34 11.30 -0.81
CA ALA A 356 4.50 10.45 -1.04
C ALA A 356 4.89 9.72 0.25
N ASP A 357 5.22 10.45 1.32
CA ASP A 357 5.93 9.92 2.48
C ASP A 357 5.11 9.88 3.78
N GLY A 358 3.93 10.52 3.82
CA GLY A 358 3.15 10.68 5.05
C GLY A 358 3.99 11.25 6.21
N PRO A 359 3.48 11.30 7.45
CA PRO A 359 4.32 11.50 8.62
C PRO A 359 5.05 10.18 8.94
N ASP A 360 6.29 10.05 8.45
CA ASP A 360 7.28 9.02 8.83
C ASP A 360 7.13 7.60 8.20
N SER A 361 6.96 7.51 6.87
CA SER A 361 7.42 6.42 5.99
C SER A 361 6.81 5.00 6.17
N GLU A 362 5.49 4.88 6.16
CA GLU A 362 4.80 3.56 6.15
C GLU A 362 4.53 3.00 4.73
N THR A 363 5.15 3.58 3.68
CA THR A 363 4.72 3.47 2.28
C THR A 363 3.25 3.94 2.09
N PRO A 364 2.74 4.14 0.86
CA PRO A 364 1.38 4.67 0.68
C PRO A 364 0.29 3.86 1.42
N THR A 365 0.42 2.53 1.45
CA THR A 365 -0.60 1.66 2.06
C THR A 365 -0.66 1.78 3.57
N GLY A 366 0.46 1.94 4.26
CA GLY A 366 0.43 2.16 5.70
C GLY A 366 -0.05 3.57 6.04
N HIS A 367 0.34 4.59 5.26
CA HIS A 367 -0.20 5.94 5.44
C HIS A 367 -1.75 5.96 5.40
N TRP A 368 -2.39 5.21 4.50
CA TRP A 368 -3.85 5.09 4.48
C TRP A 368 -4.45 4.43 5.72
N PHE A 369 -3.74 3.52 6.39
CA PHE A 369 -4.18 2.91 7.64
C PHE A 369 -4.02 3.83 8.87
N THR A 370 -3.17 4.88 8.76
CA THR A 370 -3.01 5.87 9.83
C THR A 370 -4.13 6.91 9.89
N ILE A 371 -4.76 7.19 8.74
CA ILE A 371 -5.89 8.13 8.59
C ILE A 371 -7.17 7.46 9.09
#